data_AF-A0A7C4AZ17-F1
#
_entry.id   AF-A0A7C4AZ17-F1
#
_cell.length_a   1.000
_cell.length_b   1.000
_cell.length_c   1.000
_cell.angle_alpha   90.00
_cell.angle_beta   90.00
_cell.angle_gamma   90.00
#
_symmetry.space_group_name_H-M   'P 1'
#
loop_
_entity.id
_entity.type
_entity.pdbx_description
1 polymer ?
#
loop_
_entity_poly.entity_id
_entity_poly.type
_entity_poly.pdbx_seq_one_letter_code
_entity_poly.pdbx_strand_id
1 'polypeptide(L)'
;MIDDFLFTDCSCPECDEARKKGMVIIGDEKYPVQGEAWRDYRCELMFRLSDDRILKPVRRINPKAKVIIKYPQWYEMFQDRGYDVKRETEIFDMIRVGTETRNYNDARWGGVVQYAAYSIMRWLGEIGGEKCGGGWFDPYGTTEETYVEQARQTILGGARESLLFCYGSLREGARATGPENVSALRRNMPELLEVAVNVRKRKPIGVNAYKPPNSHPGRESRVFDFVGMLGIPLVPCHEFPKKARAAFFSFHSLEDPGLTMNLEKLVAQGAPVIITDGLADMVRGKVKLDLQNVEILSVNGNPKSLLDMPEKEINHIRNKVLKPFGVEFEAPTWTGLYIYHDGSWVIENFRDEPVSVVLNGRRIRIEPRDWLYEWK
;
A
#
# COMPACT_ATOMS: atom_id res chain seq x y z
N MET A 1 -8.63 -19.57 7.37
CA MET A 1 -7.90 -18.51 6.63
C MET A 1 -6.95 -19.19 5.68
N ILE A 2 -6.79 -18.63 4.48
CA ILE A 2 -5.83 -19.10 3.49
C ILE A 2 -4.70 -18.07 3.44
N ASP A 3 -3.48 -18.59 3.57
CA ASP A 3 -2.26 -17.77 3.58
C ASP A 3 -1.99 -17.18 2.20
N ASP A 4 -1.05 -16.24 2.14
CA ASP A 4 -0.64 -15.51 0.94
C ASP A 4 0.16 -16.35 -0.08
N PHE A 5 0.20 -17.67 0.11
CA PHE A 5 0.68 -18.67 -0.83
C PHE A 5 -0.41 -19.26 -1.74
N LEU A 6 -1.64 -18.74 -1.71
CA LEU A 6 -2.69 -19.05 -2.69
C LEU A 6 -2.44 -18.29 -4.00
N PHE A 7 -1.30 -18.53 -4.63
CA PHE A 7 -0.92 -17.92 -5.90
C PHE A 7 -0.33 -18.95 -6.86
N THR A 8 -0.12 -18.55 -8.11
CA THR A 8 0.65 -19.34 -9.07
C THR A 8 1.59 -18.47 -9.88
N ASP A 9 2.78 -19.00 -10.13
CA ASP A 9 3.74 -18.45 -11.09
C ASP A 9 4.12 -19.46 -12.16
N CYS A 10 3.33 -20.52 -12.27
CA CYS A 10 3.54 -21.57 -13.24
C CYS A 10 3.57 -20.97 -14.65
N SER A 11 4.58 -21.37 -15.41
CA SER A 11 4.74 -21.06 -16.82
C SER A 11 5.11 -22.32 -17.61
N CYS A 12 4.63 -23.49 -17.15
CA CYS A 12 4.87 -24.75 -17.84
C CYS A 12 4.18 -24.77 -19.22
N PRO A 13 4.60 -25.66 -20.14
CA PRO A 13 4.02 -25.73 -21.48
C PRO A 13 2.50 -25.88 -21.50
N GLU A 14 1.93 -26.65 -20.56
CA GLU A 14 0.46 -26.85 -20.47
C GLU A 14 -0.27 -25.55 -20.11
N CYS A 15 0.25 -24.81 -19.11
CA CYS A 15 -0.32 -23.52 -18.72
C CYS A 15 -0.15 -22.48 -19.84
N ASP A 16 0.97 -22.51 -20.55
CA ASP A 16 1.23 -21.60 -21.66
C ASP A 16 0.31 -21.89 -22.86
N GLU A 17 0.05 -23.16 -23.15
CA GLU A 17 -0.90 -23.57 -24.18
C GLU A 17 -2.33 -23.17 -23.81
N ALA A 18 -2.75 -23.39 -22.55
CA ALA A 18 -4.05 -22.97 -22.04
C ALA A 18 -4.24 -21.45 -22.12
N ARG A 19 -3.23 -20.68 -21.70
CA ARG A 19 -3.17 -19.21 -21.84
C ARG A 19 -3.32 -18.78 -23.31
N LYS A 20 -2.53 -19.37 -24.22
CA LYS A 20 -2.59 -19.05 -25.67
C LYS A 20 -3.94 -19.39 -26.30
N LYS A 21 -4.64 -20.40 -25.78
CA LYS A 21 -6.01 -20.75 -26.19
C LYS A 21 -7.07 -19.84 -25.57
N GLY A 22 -6.70 -18.93 -24.67
CA GLY A 22 -7.63 -18.07 -23.95
C GLY A 22 -8.61 -18.87 -23.07
N MET A 23 -8.14 -19.96 -22.47
CA MET A 23 -8.99 -20.90 -21.74
C MET A 23 -8.30 -21.43 -20.49
N VAL A 24 -8.96 -21.32 -19.35
CA VAL A 24 -8.62 -22.02 -18.11
C VAL A 24 -9.42 -23.32 -18.05
N ILE A 25 -8.75 -24.42 -17.69
CA ILE A 25 -9.37 -25.74 -17.54
C ILE A 25 -9.12 -26.26 -16.13
N ILE A 26 -10.18 -26.61 -15.40
CA ILE A 26 -10.08 -27.11 -14.02
C ILE A 26 -10.93 -28.37 -13.88
N GLY A 27 -10.30 -29.54 -14.05
CA GLY A 27 -11.02 -30.79 -14.24
C GLY A 27 -11.74 -30.76 -15.60
N ASP A 28 -13.04 -31.04 -15.60
CA ASP A 28 -13.85 -31.04 -16.83
C ASP A 28 -14.39 -29.63 -17.20
N GLU A 29 -14.31 -28.68 -16.27
CA GLU A 29 -14.82 -27.32 -16.44
C GLU A 29 -13.85 -26.45 -17.24
N LYS A 30 -14.42 -25.56 -18.07
CA LYS A 30 -13.68 -24.68 -18.98
C LYS A 30 -14.16 -23.23 -18.83
N TYR A 31 -13.22 -22.31 -18.67
CA TYR A 31 -13.50 -20.89 -18.44
C TYR A 31 -12.75 -20.02 -19.45
N PRO A 32 -13.45 -19.16 -20.21
CA PRO A 32 -12.79 -18.25 -21.15
C PRO A 32 -11.97 -17.20 -20.38
N VAL A 33 -10.80 -16.89 -20.91
CA VAL A 33 -9.90 -15.84 -20.40
C VAL A 33 -10.02 -14.62 -21.31
N GLN A 34 -10.14 -13.43 -20.71
CA GLN A 34 -10.11 -12.17 -21.44
C GLN A 34 -8.68 -11.64 -21.49
N GLY A 35 -8.06 -11.71 -22.67
CA GLY A 35 -6.68 -11.28 -22.88
C GLY A 35 -5.71 -12.45 -22.97
N GLU A 36 -4.50 -12.15 -23.42
CA GLU A 36 -3.46 -13.15 -23.69
C GLU A 36 -2.31 -13.08 -22.67
N ALA A 37 -2.28 -12.10 -21.77
CA ALA A 37 -1.18 -11.94 -20.84
C ALA A 37 -1.21 -13.03 -19.75
N TRP A 38 -0.05 -13.28 -19.12
CA TRP A 38 0.02 -14.21 -17.99
C TRP A 38 -0.90 -13.80 -16.85
N ARG A 39 -1.01 -12.50 -16.56
CA ARG A 39 -1.91 -11.98 -15.53
C ARG A 39 -3.38 -12.35 -15.80
N ASP A 40 -3.82 -12.28 -17.06
CA ASP A 40 -5.20 -12.58 -17.45
C ASP A 40 -5.54 -14.04 -17.16
N TYR A 41 -4.67 -14.96 -17.62
CA TYR A 41 -4.81 -16.39 -17.37
C TYR A 41 -4.71 -16.75 -15.89
N ARG A 42 -3.71 -16.22 -15.18
CA ARG A 42 -3.47 -16.55 -13.77
C ARG A 42 -4.59 -16.03 -12.87
N CYS A 43 -5.09 -14.81 -13.12
CA CYS A 43 -6.22 -14.27 -12.37
C CYS A 43 -7.48 -15.08 -12.59
N GLU A 44 -7.79 -15.49 -13.83
CA GLU A 44 -8.94 -16.38 -14.08
C GLU A 44 -8.76 -17.75 -13.41
N LEU A 45 -7.58 -18.36 -13.54
CA LEU A 45 -7.28 -19.67 -12.95
C LEU A 45 -7.46 -19.65 -11.43
N MET A 46 -6.81 -18.71 -10.75
CA MET A 46 -6.84 -18.64 -9.29
C MET A 46 -8.22 -18.21 -8.77
N PHE A 47 -8.92 -17.31 -9.45
CA PHE A 47 -10.30 -16.97 -9.11
C PHE A 47 -11.22 -18.20 -9.17
N ARG A 48 -11.12 -19.02 -10.22
CA ARG A 48 -11.93 -20.24 -10.37
C ARG A 48 -11.55 -21.32 -9.39
N LEU A 49 -10.26 -21.51 -9.10
CA LEU A 49 -9.82 -22.42 -8.04
C LEU A 49 -10.39 -21.97 -6.67
N SER A 50 -10.31 -20.69 -6.36
CA SER A 50 -10.88 -20.09 -5.15
C SER A 50 -12.41 -20.33 -5.06
N ASP A 51 -13.17 -20.00 -6.10
CA ASP A 51 -14.62 -20.16 -6.08
C ASP A 51 -15.06 -21.63 -6.09
N ASP A 52 -14.62 -22.40 -7.10
CA ASP A 52 -15.14 -23.73 -7.38
C ASP A 52 -14.59 -24.81 -6.47
N ARG A 53 -13.30 -24.70 -6.10
CA ARG A 53 -12.59 -25.77 -5.39
C ARG A 53 -12.44 -25.47 -3.90
N ILE A 54 -12.68 -24.24 -3.46
CA ILE A 54 -12.57 -23.86 -2.04
C ILE A 54 -13.91 -23.34 -1.51
N LEU A 55 -14.40 -22.21 -2.01
CA LEU A 55 -15.54 -21.51 -1.42
C LEU A 55 -16.86 -22.28 -1.58
N LYS A 56 -17.19 -22.75 -2.78
CA LYS A 56 -18.41 -23.54 -3.02
C LYS A 56 -18.44 -24.82 -2.17
N PRO A 57 -17.37 -25.63 -2.10
CA PRO A 57 -17.32 -26.78 -1.19
C PRO A 57 -17.51 -26.41 0.29
N VAL A 58 -16.82 -25.37 0.77
CA VAL A 58 -16.99 -24.91 2.16
C VAL A 58 -18.43 -24.52 2.43
N ARG A 59 -19.04 -23.70 1.57
CA ARG A 59 -20.43 -23.24 1.70
C ARG A 59 -21.43 -24.38 1.66
N ARG A 60 -21.18 -25.40 0.83
CA ARG A 60 -22.04 -26.59 0.74
C ARG A 60 -22.05 -27.41 2.04
N ILE A 61 -20.90 -27.56 2.69
CA ILE A 61 -20.77 -28.38 3.90
C ILE A 61 -21.10 -27.59 5.17
N ASN A 62 -20.63 -26.35 5.28
CA ASN A 62 -20.88 -25.49 6.42
C ASN A 62 -21.04 -24.03 5.97
N PRO A 63 -22.28 -23.58 5.67
CA PRO A 63 -22.54 -22.21 5.22
C PRO A 63 -22.26 -21.15 6.29
N LYS A 64 -22.03 -21.53 7.55
CA LYS A 64 -21.64 -20.62 8.63
C LYS A 64 -20.14 -20.38 8.70
N ALA A 65 -19.33 -21.24 8.06
CA ALA A 65 -17.88 -21.05 8.03
C ALA A 65 -17.53 -19.80 7.22
N LYS A 66 -16.59 -19.01 7.75
CA LYS A 66 -16.07 -17.80 7.09
C LYS A 66 -14.68 -18.07 6.56
N VAL A 67 -14.49 -17.86 5.26
CA VAL A 67 -13.19 -18.05 4.60
C VAL A 67 -12.56 -16.69 4.36
N ILE A 68 -11.33 -16.56 4.87
CA ILE A 68 -10.54 -15.34 4.80
C ILE A 68 -9.36 -15.61 3.86
N ILE A 69 -9.17 -14.76 2.87
CA ILE A 69 -7.95 -14.73 2.03
C ILE A 69 -6.99 -13.68 2.58
N LYS A 70 -5.71 -14.03 2.70
CA LYS A 70 -4.65 -13.05 2.97
C LYS A 70 -4.04 -12.60 1.64
N TYR A 71 -4.07 -11.31 1.37
CA TYR A 71 -3.27 -10.74 0.29
C TYR A 71 -1.85 -10.46 0.78
N PRO A 72 -0.81 -10.88 0.05
CA PRO A 72 0.57 -10.69 0.45
C PRO A 72 1.00 -9.22 0.46
N GLN A 73 2.17 -8.94 1.01
CA GLN A 73 2.75 -7.61 0.98
C GLN A 73 3.22 -7.12 -0.41
N TRP A 74 3.49 -8.03 -1.34
CA TRP A 74 4.03 -7.73 -2.66
C TRP A 74 2.97 -7.22 -3.67
N TYR A 75 2.16 -6.25 -3.26
CA TYR A 75 0.94 -5.80 -3.97
C TYR A 75 1.09 -5.40 -5.44
N GLU A 76 2.31 -5.09 -5.89
CA GLU A 76 2.57 -4.74 -7.28
C GLU A 76 2.50 -5.94 -8.23
N MET A 77 2.66 -7.17 -7.70
CA MET A 77 2.73 -8.41 -8.49
C MET A 77 1.48 -9.27 -8.34
N PHE A 78 0.42 -8.78 -7.68
CA PHE A 78 -0.79 -9.54 -7.40
C PHE A 78 -1.37 -10.20 -8.66
N GLN A 79 -1.71 -9.38 -9.66
CA GLN A 79 -2.28 -9.86 -10.92
C GLN A 79 -1.36 -10.82 -11.66
N ASP A 80 -0.04 -10.62 -11.58
CA ASP A 80 0.95 -11.47 -12.23
C ASP A 80 1.13 -12.82 -11.53
N ARG A 81 0.67 -12.94 -10.27
CA ARG A 81 0.67 -14.18 -9.49
C ARG A 81 -0.73 -14.78 -9.33
N GLY A 82 -1.74 -14.16 -9.95
CA GLY A 82 -3.12 -14.66 -9.97
C GLY A 82 -4.02 -14.13 -8.86
N TYR A 83 -3.57 -13.18 -8.05
CA TYR A 83 -4.47 -12.47 -7.14
C TYR A 83 -5.26 -11.42 -7.91
N ASP A 84 -6.56 -11.65 -8.06
CA ASP A 84 -7.49 -10.65 -8.58
C ASP A 84 -8.18 -9.97 -7.41
N VAL A 85 -7.56 -8.88 -6.91
CA VAL A 85 -8.00 -8.26 -5.66
C VAL A 85 -9.44 -7.78 -5.70
N LYS A 86 -10.00 -7.47 -6.87
CA LYS A 86 -11.39 -7.02 -6.99
C LYS A 86 -12.33 -8.22 -6.91
N ARG A 87 -12.16 -9.20 -7.80
CA ARG A 87 -13.07 -10.34 -7.89
C ARG A 87 -12.97 -11.26 -6.68
N GLU A 88 -11.76 -11.50 -6.18
CA GLU A 88 -11.57 -12.36 -5.01
C GLU A 88 -12.13 -11.69 -3.74
N THR A 89 -11.88 -10.40 -3.51
CA THR A 89 -12.48 -9.68 -2.36
C THR A 89 -14.01 -9.73 -2.39
N GLU A 90 -14.63 -9.76 -3.57
CA GLU A 90 -16.07 -9.92 -3.72
C GLU A 90 -16.57 -11.29 -3.25
N ILE A 91 -15.89 -12.38 -3.62
CA ILE A 91 -16.34 -13.74 -3.32
C ILE A 91 -15.91 -14.25 -1.94
N PHE A 92 -14.76 -13.83 -1.40
CA PHE A 92 -14.32 -14.21 -0.06
C PHE A 92 -15.14 -13.50 1.03
N ASP A 93 -15.26 -14.12 2.21
CA ASP A 93 -16.02 -13.53 3.32
C ASP A 93 -15.29 -12.34 3.94
N MET A 94 -13.96 -12.44 4.04
CA MET A 94 -13.09 -11.39 4.57
C MET A 94 -11.72 -11.43 3.88
N ILE A 95 -10.95 -10.36 4.04
CA ILE A 95 -9.57 -10.26 3.60
C ILE A 95 -8.64 -9.90 4.78
N ARG A 96 -7.38 -10.32 4.68
CA ARG A 96 -6.26 -9.81 5.51
C ARG A 96 -5.21 -9.21 4.62
N VAL A 97 -4.51 -8.20 5.16
CA VAL A 97 -3.49 -7.47 4.43
C VAL A 97 -2.13 -7.83 4.97
N GLY A 98 -1.24 -8.31 4.12
CA GLY A 98 0.16 -8.44 4.44
C GLY A 98 0.82 -7.07 4.61
N THR A 99 1.07 -6.68 5.86
CA THR A 99 1.73 -5.43 6.24
C THR A 99 3.19 -5.67 6.65
N GLU A 100 3.80 -6.70 6.08
CA GLU A 100 5.18 -7.10 6.32
C GLU A 100 6.21 -6.07 5.85
N THR A 101 6.71 -5.24 6.75
CA THR A 101 7.85 -4.34 6.49
C THR A 101 9.01 -4.69 7.40
N ARG A 102 10.20 -4.77 6.81
CA ARG A 102 11.39 -5.32 7.48
C ARG A 102 12.41 -4.23 7.74
N ASN A 103 13.53 -4.60 8.35
CA ASN A 103 14.70 -3.74 8.25
C ASN A 103 15.04 -3.55 6.76
N TYR A 104 15.06 -2.29 6.31
CA TYR A 104 15.20 -1.94 4.90
C TYR A 104 16.49 -2.51 4.28
N ASN A 105 17.55 -2.58 5.08
CA ASN A 105 18.87 -3.04 4.66
C ASN A 105 19.10 -4.54 4.94
N ASP A 106 18.09 -5.28 5.40
CA ASP A 106 18.21 -6.73 5.57
C ASP A 106 18.52 -7.40 4.22
N ALA A 107 19.57 -8.22 4.17
CA ALA A 107 20.07 -8.80 2.92
C ALA A 107 19.10 -9.79 2.27
N ARG A 108 18.19 -10.38 3.04
CA ARG A 108 17.25 -11.41 2.57
C ARG A 108 15.83 -10.87 2.40
N TRP A 109 15.41 -9.99 3.30
CA TRP A 109 14.01 -9.55 3.44
C TRP A 109 13.81 -8.05 3.28
N GLY A 110 14.89 -7.27 3.11
CA GLY A 110 14.85 -5.82 2.97
C GLY A 110 14.37 -5.32 1.60
N GLY A 111 14.61 -4.04 1.32
CA GLY A 111 14.22 -3.38 0.06
C GLY A 111 12.81 -2.78 0.06
N VAL A 112 12.03 -3.04 1.11
CA VAL A 112 10.69 -2.48 1.34
C VAL A 112 10.78 -1.44 2.45
N VAL A 113 10.37 -0.20 2.18
CA VAL A 113 10.26 0.85 3.19
C VAL A 113 9.02 0.67 4.07
N GLN A 114 9.11 1.14 5.32
CA GLN A 114 8.10 1.01 6.38
C GLN A 114 6.72 1.53 5.98
N TYR A 115 6.66 2.65 5.25
CA TYR A 115 5.40 3.26 4.80
C TYR A 115 4.55 2.32 3.94
N ALA A 116 5.17 1.29 3.33
CA ALA A 116 4.45 0.27 2.59
C ALA A 116 3.30 -0.38 3.36
N ALA A 117 3.50 -0.64 4.67
CA ALA A 117 2.47 -1.23 5.52
C ALA A 117 1.22 -0.34 5.60
N TYR A 118 1.41 0.98 5.73
CA TYR A 118 0.31 1.94 5.69
C TYR A 118 -0.34 1.97 4.29
N SER A 119 0.45 2.10 3.22
CA SER A 119 -0.03 2.19 1.84
C SER A 119 -0.97 1.04 1.47
N ILE A 120 -0.49 -0.21 1.66
CA ILE A 120 -1.24 -1.40 1.28
C ILE A 120 -2.47 -1.61 2.18
N MET A 121 -2.34 -1.35 3.49
CA MET A 121 -3.45 -1.47 4.44
C MET A 121 -4.59 -0.51 4.10
N ARG A 122 -4.27 0.75 3.76
CA ARG A 122 -5.28 1.71 3.29
C ARG A 122 -5.88 1.29 1.96
N TRP A 123 -5.06 0.93 0.97
CA TRP A 123 -5.53 0.61 -0.37
C TRP A 123 -6.46 -0.61 -0.39
N LEU A 124 -6.07 -1.72 0.25
CA LEU A 124 -6.94 -2.89 0.39
C LEU A 124 -8.08 -2.64 1.37
N GLY A 125 -7.92 -1.75 2.36
CA GLY A 125 -9.00 -1.28 3.21
C GLY A 125 -10.11 -0.58 2.43
N GLU A 126 -9.78 0.27 1.46
CA GLU A 126 -10.76 0.92 0.58
C GLU A 126 -11.43 -0.08 -0.37
N ILE A 127 -10.71 -1.10 -0.87
CA ILE A 127 -11.28 -2.14 -1.74
C ILE A 127 -12.19 -3.10 -0.96
N GLY A 128 -11.74 -3.56 0.20
CA GLY A 128 -12.46 -4.55 1.03
C GLY A 128 -13.52 -3.96 1.94
N GLY A 129 -13.45 -2.66 2.27
CA GLY A 129 -14.35 -2.02 3.21
C GLY A 129 -14.48 -2.81 4.51
N GLU A 130 -15.71 -3.15 4.90
CA GLU A 130 -16.01 -3.95 6.09
C GLU A 130 -15.42 -5.37 6.06
N LYS A 131 -15.13 -5.92 4.88
CA LYS A 131 -14.48 -7.23 4.75
C LYS A 131 -12.99 -7.19 5.10
N CYS A 132 -12.37 -6.02 5.11
CA CYS A 132 -10.96 -5.87 5.46
C CYS A 132 -10.79 -6.04 6.98
N GLY A 133 -10.35 -7.23 7.39
CA GLY A 133 -10.24 -7.60 8.80
C GLY A 133 -9.07 -6.94 9.53
N GLY A 134 -8.00 -6.60 8.80
CA GLY A 134 -6.82 -5.94 9.36
C GLY A 134 -5.51 -6.45 8.77
N GLY A 135 -4.41 -6.04 9.39
CA GLY A 135 -3.06 -6.33 8.95
C GLY A 135 -2.54 -7.67 9.49
N TRP A 136 -1.52 -8.18 8.84
CA TRP A 136 -0.81 -9.41 9.16
C TRP A 136 0.67 -9.14 8.97
N PHE A 137 1.49 -9.43 9.98
CA PHE A 137 2.94 -9.30 9.86
C PHE A 137 3.70 -10.33 10.70
N ASP A 138 4.97 -10.52 10.37
CA ASP A 138 5.87 -11.52 10.97
C ASP A 138 7.19 -10.89 11.43
N PRO A 139 8.01 -11.61 12.23
CA PRO A 139 9.25 -11.10 12.81
C PRO A 139 10.50 -11.39 11.96
N TYR A 140 10.38 -11.74 10.67
CA TYR A 140 11.56 -12.13 9.88
C TYR A 140 12.35 -10.91 9.39
N GLY A 141 13.64 -10.81 9.70
CA GLY A 141 14.46 -9.69 9.22
C GLY A 141 14.07 -8.32 9.79
N THR A 142 13.39 -8.31 10.94
CA THR A 142 13.13 -7.09 11.73
C THR A 142 14.09 -6.99 12.91
N THR A 143 14.27 -5.78 13.40
CA THR A 143 14.68 -5.44 14.77
C THR A 143 13.43 -5.17 15.62
N GLU A 144 13.62 -4.96 16.92
CA GLU A 144 12.56 -4.55 17.83
C GLU A 144 11.83 -3.29 17.36
N GLU A 145 12.57 -2.29 16.90
CA GLU A 145 12.03 -1.01 16.42
C GLU A 145 11.22 -1.21 15.15
N THR A 146 11.82 -1.86 14.14
CA THR A 146 11.15 -2.07 12.84
C THR A 146 9.95 -3.03 12.96
N TYR A 147 9.93 -3.92 13.94
CA TYR A 147 8.76 -4.72 14.25
C TYR A 147 7.62 -3.90 14.90
N VAL A 148 7.95 -2.93 15.75
CA VAL A 148 6.96 -1.98 16.29
C VAL A 148 6.46 -1.03 15.19
N GLU A 149 7.33 -0.59 14.27
CA GLU A 149 6.94 0.19 13.08
C GLU A 149 5.88 -0.56 12.24
N GLN A 150 6.00 -1.89 12.04
CA GLN A 150 4.95 -2.68 11.36
C GLN A 150 3.59 -2.49 12.04
N ALA A 151 3.54 -2.52 13.37
CA ALA A 151 2.31 -2.34 14.12
C ALA A 151 1.77 -0.91 13.99
N ARG A 152 2.63 0.11 14.15
CA ARG A 152 2.28 1.53 13.98
C ARG A 152 1.68 1.79 12.60
N GLN A 153 2.36 1.36 11.55
CA GLN A 153 1.95 1.55 10.16
C GLN A 153 0.65 0.80 9.82
N THR A 154 0.49 -0.42 10.34
CA THR A 154 -0.76 -1.18 10.23
C THR A 154 -1.93 -0.44 10.88
N ILE A 155 -1.72 0.12 12.08
CA ILE A 155 -2.74 0.88 12.82
C ILE A 155 -3.08 2.18 12.11
N LEU A 156 -2.08 2.97 11.69
CA LEU A 156 -2.29 4.20 10.92
C LEU A 156 -3.00 3.92 9.59
N GLY A 157 -2.77 2.74 9.01
CA GLY A 157 -3.49 2.23 7.85
C GLY A 157 -4.98 1.92 8.11
N GLY A 158 -5.45 2.06 9.35
CA GLY A 158 -6.84 1.85 9.74
C GLY A 158 -7.19 0.38 9.99
N ALA A 159 -6.20 -0.48 10.24
CA ALA A 159 -6.45 -1.87 10.58
C ALA A 159 -7.30 -1.99 11.85
N ARG A 160 -8.30 -2.88 11.81
CA ARG A 160 -9.18 -3.17 12.97
C ARG A 160 -8.56 -4.18 13.92
N GLU A 161 -7.65 -4.99 13.40
CA GLU A 161 -6.93 -6.03 14.13
C GLU A 161 -5.55 -6.24 13.47
N SER A 162 -4.57 -6.63 14.28
CA SER A 162 -3.25 -7.06 13.81
C SER A 162 -3.07 -8.55 14.11
N LEU A 163 -2.77 -9.34 13.08
CA LEU A 163 -2.47 -10.77 13.21
C LEU A 163 -0.96 -11.00 13.14
N LEU A 164 -0.42 -11.72 14.12
CA LEU A 164 1.02 -11.97 14.23
C LEU A 164 1.37 -13.37 13.70
N PHE A 165 2.20 -13.45 12.66
CA PHE A 165 2.66 -14.71 12.09
C PHE A 165 4.08 -15.08 12.54
N CYS A 166 4.39 -16.34 12.80
CA CYS A 166 3.49 -17.37 13.32
C CYS A 166 3.96 -17.75 14.72
N TYR A 167 3.10 -18.37 15.52
CA TYR A 167 3.37 -18.68 16.92
C TYR A 167 4.78 -19.29 17.16
N GLY A 168 5.21 -20.24 16.32
CA GLY A 168 6.55 -20.82 16.41
C GLY A 168 7.67 -19.80 16.17
N SER A 169 7.54 -18.95 15.14
CA SER A 169 8.53 -17.91 14.83
C SER A 169 8.56 -16.78 15.87
N LEU A 170 7.43 -16.50 16.53
CA LEU A 170 7.33 -15.55 17.64
C LEU A 170 7.95 -16.09 18.94
N ARG A 171 8.03 -17.42 19.11
CA ARG A 171 8.48 -18.07 20.35
C ARG A 171 9.92 -18.55 20.33
N GLU A 172 10.36 -19.20 19.25
CA GLU A 172 11.54 -20.09 19.31
C GLU A 172 12.84 -19.49 18.75
N GLY A 173 12.80 -18.31 18.13
CA GLY A 173 13.99 -17.55 17.75
C GLY A 173 14.94 -18.18 16.70
N ALA A 174 14.86 -19.48 16.43
CA ALA A 174 15.86 -20.23 15.68
C ALA A 174 16.04 -19.80 14.21
N ARG A 175 15.13 -18.98 13.67
CA ARG A 175 15.19 -18.37 12.33
C ARG A 175 14.65 -16.93 12.29
N ALA A 176 14.37 -16.31 13.44
CA ALA A 176 13.62 -15.05 13.53
C ALA A 176 13.97 -14.25 14.78
N THR A 177 13.83 -12.92 14.74
CA THR A 177 14.01 -12.01 15.89
C THR A 177 12.77 -11.98 16.80
N GLY A 178 11.97 -13.05 16.80
CA GLY A 178 10.62 -13.13 17.35
C GLY A 178 10.49 -12.79 18.83
N PRO A 179 11.22 -13.45 19.75
CA PRO A 179 11.06 -13.22 21.19
C PRO A 179 11.31 -11.77 21.62
N GLU A 180 12.37 -11.14 21.10
CA GLU A 180 12.74 -9.76 21.37
C GLU A 180 11.72 -8.79 20.77
N ASN A 181 11.32 -9.02 19.52
CA ASN A 181 10.26 -8.27 18.83
C ASN A 181 8.92 -8.32 19.57
N VAL A 182 8.50 -9.50 20.03
CA VAL A 182 7.26 -9.66 20.82
C VAL A 182 7.38 -8.94 22.15
N SER A 183 8.56 -8.96 22.78
CA SER A 183 8.80 -8.23 24.02
C SER A 183 8.70 -6.72 23.81
N ALA A 184 9.26 -6.19 22.72
CA ALA A 184 9.13 -4.79 22.32
C ALA A 184 7.67 -4.42 21.98
N LEU A 185 6.98 -5.24 21.20
CA LEU A 185 5.57 -5.02 20.85
C LEU A 185 4.69 -4.97 22.11
N ARG A 186 4.91 -5.88 23.07
CA ARG A 186 4.19 -5.89 24.36
C ARG A 186 4.42 -4.61 25.17
N ARG A 187 5.65 -4.09 25.21
CA ARG A 187 5.96 -2.83 25.89
C ARG A 187 5.22 -1.64 25.27
N ASN A 188 5.06 -1.63 23.95
CA ASN A 188 4.38 -0.56 23.20
C ASN A 188 2.85 -0.77 23.09
N MET A 189 2.33 -1.95 23.46
CA MET A 189 0.93 -2.31 23.25
C MET A 189 -0.09 -1.32 23.83
N PRO A 190 0.09 -0.76 25.05
CA PRO A 190 -0.87 0.21 25.59
C PRO A 190 -1.03 1.45 24.70
N GLU A 191 0.10 2.01 24.25
CA GLU A 191 0.12 3.17 23.35
C GLU A 191 -0.49 2.81 21.99
N LEU A 192 -0.09 1.68 21.40
CA LEU A 192 -0.60 1.22 20.10
C LEU A 192 -2.13 1.07 20.11
N LEU A 193 -2.70 0.51 21.17
CA LEU A 193 -4.15 0.36 21.32
C LEU A 193 -4.85 1.72 21.48
N GLU A 194 -4.26 2.65 22.23
CA GLU A 194 -4.78 4.02 22.35
C GLU A 194 -4.78 4.74 20.99
N VAL A 195 -3.68 4.65 20.25
CA VAL A 195 -3.58 5.24 18.91
C VAL A 195 -4.60 4.59 17.97
N ALA A 196 -4.80 3.27 18.01
CA ALA A 196 -5.80 2.60 17.19
C ALA A 196 -7.23 3.12 17.44
N VAL A 197 -7.58 3.39 18.70
CA VAL A 197 -8.87 4.02 19.05
C VAL A 197 -8.97 5.43 18.46
N ASN A 198 -7.89 6.20 18.51
CA ASN A 198 -7.85 7.56 17.98
C ASN A 198 -7.90 7.61 16.45
N VAL A 199 -7.18 6.74 15.76
CA VAL A 199 -7.20 6.63 14.30
C VAL A 199 -8.60 6.24 13.82
N ARG A 200 -9.25 5.26 14.44
CA ARG A 200 -10.59 4.78 14.04
C ARG A 200 -11.66 5.87 14.06
N LYS A 201 -11.54 6.87 14.92
CA LYS A 201 -12.51 7.98 15.04
C LYS A 201 -12.31 9.07 14.00
N ARG A 202 -11.20 9.05 13.25
CA ARG A 202 -10.75 10.16 12.44
C ARG A 202 -10.75 9.83 10.97
N LYS A 203 -11.03 10.84 10.16
CA LYS A 203 -10.96 10.74 8.71
C LYS A 203 -9.59 11.23 8.25
N PRO A 204 -8.73 10.38 7.66
CA PRO A 204 -7.48 10.83 7.08
C PRO A 204 -7.76 11.77 5.91
N ILE A 205 -6.94 12.81 5.78
CA ILE A 205 -6.93 13.73 4.64
C ILE A 205 -5.50 13.86 4.12
N GLY A 206 -5.35 14.36 2.90
CA GLY A 206 -4.03 14.50 2.27
C GLY A 206 -4.12 14.26 0.77
N VAL A 207 -3.00 13.86 0.18
CA VAL A 207 -2.86 13.68 -1.26
C VAL A 207 -3.49 12.35 -1.68
N ASN A 208 -4.57 12.40 -2.47
CA ASN A 208 -5.20 11.19 -2.99
C ASN A 208 -4.22 10.45 -3.91
N ALA A 209 -3.77 9.27 -3.50
CA ALA A 209 -2.82 8.45 -4.24
C ALA A 209 -3.58 7.38 -5.03
N TYR A 210 -3.72 7.58 -6.33
CA TYR A 210 -4.56 6.72 -7.17
C TYR A 210 -3.79 5.49 -7.67
N LYS A 211 -4.27 4.30 -7.30
CA LYS A 211 -3.80 3.02 -7.82
C LYS A 211 -4.98 2.14 -8.23
N PRO A 212 -5.28 1.98 -9.53
CA PRO A 212 -6.30 1.05 -9.97
C PRO A 212 -6.04 -0.39 -9.47
N PRO A 213 -7.09 -1.17 -9.16
CA PRO A 213 -6.94 -2.62 -8.94
C PRO A 213 -6.22 -3.29 -10.12
N ASN A 214 -5.39 -4.29 -9.81
CA ASN A 214 -4.67 -5.09 -10.82
C ASN A 214 -3.76 -4.27 -11.78
N SER A 215 -3.36 -3.05 -11.40
CA SER A 215 -2.48 -2.18 -12.19
C SER A 215 -1.01 -2.62 -12.14
N HIS A 216 -0.34 -2.66 -13.29
CA HIS A 216 1.09 -2.97 -13.39
C HIS A 216 1.99 -1.74 -13.04
N PRO A 217 3.13 -1.94 -12.35
CA PRO A 217 3.98 -0.82 -11.91
C PRO A 217 4.88 -0.21 -12.98
N GLY A 218 5.06 -0.89 -14.12
CA GLY A 218 6.08 -0.51 -15.08
C GLY A 218 7.47 -0.60 -14.44
N ARG A 219 8.22 0.50 -14.49
CA ARG A 219 9.51 0.64 -13.78
C ARG A 219 9.37 1.37 -12.43
N GLU A 220 8.17 1.67 -11.99
CA GLU A 220 7.88 2.49 -10.81
C GLU A 220 7.36 1.65 -9.63
N SER A 221 7.87 0.43 -9.48
CA SER A 221 7.45 -0.49 -8.42
C SER A 221 7.60 0.16 -7.03
N ARG A 222 6.55 0.09 -6.21
CA ARG A 222 6.53 0.61 -4.84
C ARG A 222 6.64 2.13 -4.73
N VAL A 223 6.42 2.89 -5.81
CA VAL A 223 6.56 4.36 -5.83
C VAL A 223 5.70 5.05 -4.77
N PHE A 224 4.51 4.53 -4.48
CA PHE A 224 3.65 5.06 -3.43
C PHE A 224 4.31 5.03 -2.05
N ASP A 225 5.05 3.96 -1.77
CA ASP A 225 5.70 3.75 -0.47
C ASP A 225 6.84 4.75 -0.31
N PHE A 226 7.65 4.95 -1.35
CA PHE A 226 8.75 5.93 -1.33
C PHE A 226 8.25 7.37 -1.26
N VAL A 227 7.17 7.72 -1.96
CA VAL A 227 6.54 9.05 -1.86
C VAL A 227 6.04 9.31 -0.43
N GLY A 228 5.50 8.30 0.25
CA GLY A 228 5.13 8.40 1.66
C GLY A 228 6.32 8.67 2.59
N MET A 229 7.49 8.09 2.29
CA MET A 229 8.75 8.38 3.01
C MET A 229 9.27 9.81 2.78
N LEU A 230 8.72 10.53 1.80
CA LEU A 230 8.94 11.97 1.62
C LEU A 230 8.00 12.82 2.49
N GLY A 231 7.30 12.27 3.48
CA GLY A 231 6.42 13.05 4.34
C GLY A 231 5.24 13.69 3.62
N ILE A 232 4.83 13.10 2.50
CA ILE A 232 3.60 13.46 1.80
C ILE A 232 2.50 12.55 2.37
N PRO A 233 1.46 13.09 3.03
CA PRO A 233 0.40 12.32 3.64
C PRO A 233 -0.51 11.74 2.54
N LEU A 234 -0.19 10.54 2.08
CA LEU A 234 -0.97 9.87 1.05
C LEU A 234 -2.29 9.35 1.63
N VAL A 235 -3.34 9.48 0.83
CA VAL A 235 -4.62 8.80 1.02
C VAL A 235 -4.78 7.84 -0.15
N PRO A 236 -4.29 6.58 -0.03
CA PRO A 236 -4.42 5.59 -1.09
C PRO A 236 -5.88 5.36 -1.48
N CYS A 237 -6.13 5.27 -2.78
CA CYS A 237 -7.48 5.08 -3.33
C CYS A 237 -7.43 4.26 -4.62
N HIS A 238 -8.49 3.49 -4.86
CA HIS A 238 -8.61 2.60 -6.03
C HIS A 238 -9.62 3.10 -7.08
N GLU A 239 -10.44 4.09 -6.72
CA GLU A 239 -11.32 4.81 -7.63
C GLU A 239 -10.71 6.17 -7.99
N PHE A 240 -10.94 6.64 -9.23
CA PHE A 240 -10.37 7.91 -9.67
C PHE A 240 -10.87 9.07 -8.80
N PRO A 241 -10.00 9.87 -8.18
CA PRO A 241 -10.39 10.85 -7.17
C PRO A 241 -10.84 12.18 -7.81
N LYS A 242 -12.01 12.19 -8.45
CA LYS A 242 -12.54 13.33 -9.24
C LYS A 242 -12.66 14.67 -8.51
N LYS A 243 -12.67 14.67 -7.18
CA LYS A 243 -12.81 15.85 -6.31
C LYS A 243 -11.62 16.00 -5.35
N ALA A 244 -10.46 15.48 -5.71
CA ALA A 244 -9.27 15.56 -4.89
C ALA A 244 -8.87 17.03 -4.65
N ARG A 245 -8.52 17.35 -3.41
CA ARG A 245 -7.90 18.65 -3.08
C ARG A 245 -6.43 18.70 -3.50
N ALA A 246 -5.77 17.54 -3.52
CA ALA A 246 -4.48 17.28 -4.15
C ALA A 246 -4.41 15.79 -4.51
N ALA A 247 -3.70 15.43 -5.57
CA ALA A 247 -3.61 14.03 -6.02
C ALA A 247 -2.20 13.64 -6.49
N PHE A 248 -1.91 12.34 -6.40
CA PHE A 248 -0.70 11.71 -6.90
C PHE A 248 -1.08 10.62 -7.91
N PHE A 249 -0.49 10.71 -9.11
CA PHE A 249 -0.64 9.74 -10.17
C PHE A 249 0.73 9.22 -10.62
N SER A 250 0.82 7.91 -10.79
CA SER A 250 2.02 7.21 -11.27
C SER A 250 1.70 6.35 -12.48
N PHE A 251 2.70 5.66 -13.03
CA PHE A 251 2.53 4.79 -14.19
C PHE A 251 1.35 3.81 -14.07
N HIS A 252 1.09 3.31 -12.85
CA HIS A 252 -0.05 2.45 -12.51
C HIS A 252 -1.40 2.97 -12.99
N SER A 253 -1.57 4.29 -13.05
CA SER A 253 -2.83 4.92 -13.44
C SER A 253 -3.21 4.62 -14.89
N LEU A 254 -2.26 4.20 -15.74
CA LEU A 254 -2.52 3.83 -17.14
C LEU A 254 -3.46 2.63 -17.30
N GLU A 255 -3.64 1.83 -16.24
CA GLU A 255 -4.63 0.75 -16.26
C GLU A 255 -6.08 1.28 -16.27
N ASP A 256 -6.33 2.56 -15.94
CA ASP A 256 -7.64 3.19 -16.08
C ASP A 256 -7.87 3.68 -17.52
N PRO A 257 -8.81 3.10 -18.29
CA PRO A 257 -9.12 3.56 -19.64
C PRO A 257 -9.63 5.01 -19.70
N GLY A 258 -10.18 5.51 -18.59
CA GLY A 258 -10.67 6.88 -18.44
C GLY A 258 -9.62 7.88 -17.98
N LEU A 259 -8.36 7.46 -17.75
CA LEU A 259 -7.33 8.27 -17.11
C LEU A 259 -7.17 9.64 -17.77
N THR A 260 -6.90 9.69 -19.07
CA THR A 260 -6.56 10.94 -19.77
C THR A 260 -7.64 12.00 -19.59
N MET A 261 -8.90 11.64 -19.85
CA MET A 261 -10.03 12.55 -19.71
C MET A 261 -10.22 13.00 -18.26
N ASN A 262 -10.12 12.08 -17.30
CA ASN A 262 -10.36 12.38 -15.90
C ASN A 262 -9.23 13.24 -15.31
N LEU A 263 -7.98 12.95 -15.68
CA LEU A 263 -6.78 13.68 -15.27
C LEU A 263 -6.77 15.10 -15.85
N GLU A 264 -7.10 15.27 -17.13
CA GLU A 264 -7.22 16.59 -17.75
C GLU A 264 -8.24 17.46 -17.03
N LYS A 265 -9.42 16.90 -16.69
CA LYS A 265 -10.46 17.61 -15.93
C LYS A 265 -9.99 18.01 -14.54
N LEU A 266 -9.30 17.11 -13.82
CA LEU A 266 -8.81 17.40 -12.47
C LEU A 266 -7.73 18.48 -12.47
N VAL A 267 -6.78 18.40 -13.41
CA VAL A 267 -5.73 19.40 -13.59
C VAL A 267 -6.32 20.77 -13.96
N ALA A 268 -7.30 20.81 -14.86
CA ALA A 268 -7.98 22.04 -15.26
C ALA A 268 -8.79 22.71 -14.13
N GLN A 269 -9.17 21.97 -13.08
CA GLN A 269 -9.81 22.51 -11.88
C GLN A 269 -8.81 23.21 -10.95
N GLY A 270 -7.51 23.17 -11.23
CA GLY A 270 -6.48 23.83 -10.43
C GLY A 270 -6.05 23.06 -9.18
N ALA A 271 -6.51 21.82 -8.99
CA ALA A 271 -6.03 20.96 -7.91
C ALA A 271 -4.52 20.69 -8.09
N PRO A 272 -3.69 20.82 -7.03
CA PRO A 272 -2.31 20.37 -7.07
C PRO A 272 -2.19 18.88 -7.41
N VAL A 273 -1.42 18.55 -8.45
CA VAL A 273 -1.22 17.19 -8.92
C VAL A 273 0.27 16.89 -8.99
N ILE A 274 0.70 15.83 -8.32
CA ILE A 274 2.00 15.20 -8.56
C ILE A 274 1.80 14.10 -9.59
N ILE A 275 2.61 14.11 -10.64
CA ILE A 275 2.66 13.09 -11.68
C ILE A 275 4.07 12.56 -11.79
N THR A 276 4.27 11.25 -11.84
CA THR A 276 5.61 10.71 -12.12
C THR A 276 6.03 11.04 -13.56
N ASP A 277 7.33 11.22 -13.80
CA ASP A 277 7.90 11.38 -15.13
C ASP A 277 7.50 10.24 -16.09
N GLY A 278 7.49 8.99 -15.60
CA GLY A 278 7.06 7.84 -16.38
C GLY A 278 5.60 7.89 -16.83
N LEU A 279 4.68 8.41 -16.00
CA LEU A 279 3.31 8.65 -16.44
C LEU A 279 3.21 9.89 -17.35
N ALA A 280 3.92 10.96 -17.01
CA ALA A 280 3.91 12.22 -17.74
C ALA A 280 4.26 12.02 -19.22
N ASP A 281 5.26 11.19 -19.51
CA ASP A 281 5.65 10.87 -20.88
C ASP A 281 4.56 10.14 -21.67
N MET A 282 3.78 9.28 -21.01
CA MET A 282 2.71 8.50 -21.64
C MET A 282 1.45 9.32 -21.96
N VAL A 283 1.22 10.41 -21.21
CA VAL A 283 0.08 11.32 -21.39
C VAL A 283 0.45 12.65 -22.02
N ARG A 284 1.73 12.85 -22.38
CA ARG A 284 2.22 14.05 -23.04
C ARG A 284 1.44 14.33 -24.32
N GLY A 285 1.04 15.60 -24.49
CA GLY A 285 0.21 16.03 -25.62
C GLY A 285 -1.27 15.65 -25.52
N LYS A 286 -1.66 14.81 -24.56
CA LYS A 286 -3.06 14.47 -24.25
C LYS A 286 -3.59 15.17 -23.01
N VAL A 287 -2.70 15.52 -22.09
CA VAL A 287 -2.99 16.30 -20.87
C VAL A 287 -2.03 17.49 -20.84
N LYS A 288 -2.52 18.68 -20.46
CA LYS A 288 -1.68 19.87 -20.24
C LYS A 288 -0.94 19.75 -18.92
N LEU A 289 0.36 19.47 -18.98
CA LEU A 289 1.21 19.24 -17.81
C LEU A 289 2.09 20.45 -17.45
N ASP A 290 2.11 21.49 -18.27
CA ASP A 290 2.88 22.73 -18.12
C ASP A 290 2.21 23.77 -17.20
N LEU A 291 1.21 23.35 -16.42
CA LEU A 291 0.44 24.20 -15.52
C LEU A 291 1.10 24.30 -14.14
N GLN A 292 0.97 25.45 -13.47
CA GLN A 292 1.62 25.71 -12.18
C GLN A 292 1.19 24.74 -11.05
N ASN A 293 -0.02 24.20 -11.14
CA ASN A 293 -0.55 23.22 -10.19
C ASN A 293 -0.09 21.78 -10.48
N VAL A 294 0.63 21.53 -11.57
CA VAL A 294 1.24 20.22 -11.87
C VAL A 294 2.69 20.21 -11.38
N GLU A 295 3.09 19.09 -10.80
CA GLU A 295 4.46 18.79 -10.37
C GLU A 295 4.90 17.47 -10.98
N ILE A 296 5.95 17.48 -11.81
CA ILE A 296 6.50 16.26 -12.38
C ILE A 296 7.57 15.72 -11.44
N LEU A 297 7.27 14.61 -10.78
CA LEU A 297 8.19 13.90 -9.91
C LEU A 297 9.18 13.08 -10.74
N SER A 298 10.47 13.39 -10.64
CA SER A 298 11.54 12.70 -11.37
C SER A 298 11.86 11.35 -10.73
N VAL A 299 11.13 10.29 -11.12
CA VAL A 299 11.35 8.92 -10.62
C VAL A 299 12.42 8.20 -11.43
N ASN A 300 12.56 8.50 -12.72
CA ASN A 300 13.55 7.91 -13.63
C ASN A 300 13.53 6.37 -13.64
N GLY A 301 12.38 5.76 -13.37
CA GLY A 301 12.24 4.31 -13.26
C GLY A 301 13.01 3.68 -12.08
N ASN A 302 13.42 4.48 -11.09
CA ASN A 302 14.06 4.01 -9.86
C ASN A 302 13.45 4.71 -8.63
N PRO A 303 12.26 4.29 -8.17
CA PRO A 303 11.59 4.92 -7.02
C PRO A 303 12.43 5.04 -5.75
N LYS A 304 13.40 4.14 -5.53
CA LYS A 304 14.32 4.20 -4.39
C LYS A 304 15.12 5.50 -4.34
N SER A 305 15.48 6.09 -5.49
CA SER A 305 16.27 7.33 -5.53
C SER A 305 15.54 8.52 -4.93
N LEU A 306 14.21 8.45 -4.76
CA LEU A 306 13.44 9.48 -4.07
C LEU A 306 13.90 9.66 -2.62
N LEU A 307 14.45 8.61 -1.99
CA LEU A 307 14.98 8.69 -0.62
C LEU A 307 16.22 9.56 -0.49
N ASP A 308 16.91 9.82 -1.60
CA ASP A 308 18.10 10.67 -1.69
C ASP A 308 17.75 12.10 -2.16
N MET A 309 16.46 12.41 -2.33
CA MET A 309 16.02 13.72 -2.81
C MET A 309 16.43 14.84 -1.84
N PRO A 310 17.00 15.96 -2.34
CA PRO A 310 17.36 17.09 -1.50
C PRO A 310 16.15 17.68 -0.77
N GLU A 311 16.31 18.03 0.50
CA GLU A 311 15.23 18.57 1.34
C GLU A 311 14.54 19.80 0.72
N LYS A 312 15.31 20.67 0.06
CA LYS A 312 14.77 21.84 -0.67
C LYS A 312 13.77 21.45 -1.76
N GLU A 313 14.03 20.38 -2.48
CA GLU A 313 13.16 19.87 -3.55
C GLU A 313 11.89 19.24 -2.95
N ILE A 314 12.04 18.43 -1.90
CA ILE A 314 10.90 17.83 -1.19
C ILE A 314 9.99 18.91 -0.62
N ASN A 315 10.57 19.92 0.03
CA ASN A 315 9.80 21.01 0.62
C ASN A 315 9.08 21.84 -0.46
N HIS A 316 9.66 21.99 -1.66
CA HIS A 316 8.95 22.59 -2.79
C HIS A 316 7.68 21.81 -3.15
N ILE A 317 7.79 20.48 -3.27
CA ILE A 317 6.67 19.59 -3.58
C ILE A 317 5.62 19.65 -2.46
N ARG A 318 6.03 19.49 -1.19
CA ARG A 318 5.14 19.56 -0.01
C ARG A 318 4.39 20.88 0.07
N ASN A 319 5.07 22.01 -0.11
CA ASN A 319 4.44 23.34 -0.08
C ASN A 319 3.34 23.50 -1.14
N LYS A 320 3.47 22.82 -2.29
CA LYS A 320 2.44 22.82 -3.33
C LYS A 320 1.25 21.95 -2.94
N VAL A 321 1.48 20.70 -2.52
CA VAL A 321 0.39 19.73 -2.28
C VAL A 321 -0.26 19.80 -0.90
N LEU A 322 0.39 20.40 0.10
CA LEU A 322 -0.16 20.55 1.45
C LEU A 322 -0.92 21.87 1.65
N LYS A 323 -0.67 22.87 0.80
CA LYS A 323 -1.38 24.15 0.82
C LYS A 323 -2.91 24.02 0.84
N PRO A 324 -3.54 23.15 0.03
CA PRO A 324 -4.99 22.98 0.08
C PRO A 324 -5.50 22.58 1.47
N PHE A 325 -4.68 21.94 2.31
CA PHE A 325 -5.03 21.46 3.65
C PHE A 325 -4.63 22.44 4.77
N GLY A 326 -4.00 23.57 4.44
CA GLY A 326 -3.52 24.53 5.44
C GLY A 326 -2.40 23.95 6.31
N VAL A 327 -1.58 23.06 5.74
CA VAL A 327 -0.46 22.41 6.42
C VAL A 327 0.85 22.84 5.76
N GLU A 328 1.82 23.20 6.57
CA GLU A 328 3.22 23.41 6.18
C GLU A 328 4.09 22.37 6.88
N PHE A 329 4.95 21.69 6.12
CA PHE A 329 5.78 20.62 6.64
C PHE A 329 7.18 20.63 6.03
N GLU A 330 8.19 20.78 6.87
CA GLU A 330 9.60 20.68 6.52
C GLU A 330 10.24 19.54 7.33
N ALA A 331 10.90 18.62 6.63
CA ALA A 331 11.52 17.44 7.22
C ALA A 331 12.48 16.79 6.20
N PRO A 332 13.49 16.03 6.64
CA PRO A 332 14.26 15.21 5.72
C PRO A 332 13.40 14.10 5.07
N THR A 333 13.96 13.35 4.12
CA THR A 333 13.40 12.04 3.72
C THR A 333 13.41 11.08 4.90
N TRP A 334 12.74 9.94 4.77
CA TRP A 334 12.57 8.97 5.86
C TRP A 334 11.77 9.52 7.03
N THR A 335 10.82 10.41 6.75
CA THR A 335 9.89 10.95 7.74
C THR A 335 8.48 10.85 7.18
N GLY A 336 7.61 10.12 7.87
CA GLY A 336 6.19 10.00 7.51
C GLY A 336 5.36 11.11 8.13
N LEU A 337 4.35 11.60 7.40
CA LEU A 337 3.35 12.53 7.91
C LEU A 337 1.96 11.94 7.65
N TYR A 338 1.10 12.00 8.66
CA TYR A 338 -0.31 11.60 8.59
C TYR A 338 -1.14 12.72 9.19
N ILE A 339 -2.15 13.19 8.46
CA ILE A 339 -3.02 14.29 8.91
C ILE A 339 -4.48 13.90 8.81
N TYR A 340 -5.28 14.44 9.73
CA TYR A 340 -6.69 14.11 9.86
C TYR A 340 -7.57 15.36 9.73
N HIS A 341 -8.82 15.16 9.33
CA HIS A 341 -9.76 16.23 9.06
C HIS A 341 -10.02 17.17 10.25
N ASP A 342 -9.92 16.65 11.48
CA ASP A 342 -10.10 17.44 12.71
C ASP A 342 -8.85 18.26 13.10
N GLY A 343 -7.77 18.17 12.32
CA GLY A 343 -6.50 18.84 12.58
C GLY A 343 -5.57 18.05 13.49
N SER A 344 -5.87 16.79 13.79
CA SER A 344 -4.92 15.85 14.41
C SER A 344 -3.84 15.44 13.42
N TRP A 345 -2.70 14.99 13.93
CA TRP A 345 -1.56 14.57 13.10
C TRP A 345 -0.69 13.52 13.78
N VAL A 346 0.04 12.76 12.98
CA VAL A 346 1.14 11.87 13.40
C VAL A 346 2.35 12.14 12.50
N ILE A 347 3.55 12.20 13.10
CA ILE A 347 4.82 12.26 12.39
C ILE A 347 5.68 11.09 12.89
N GLU A 348 6.27 10.32 11.98
CA GLU A 348 7.12 9.18 12.32
C GLU A 348 8.49 9.35 11.68
N ASN A 349 9.54 9.15 12.48
CA ASN A 349 10.92 9.13 12.06
C ASN A 349 11.36 7.70 11.79
N PHE A 350 11.68 7.38 10.53
CA PHE A 350 12.15 6.05 10.13
C PHE A 350 13.68 5.94 10.09
N ARG A 351 14.41 6.94 10.61
CA ARG A 351 15.87 6.95 10.65
C ARG A 351 16.38 6.42 11.98
N ASP A 352 17.63 5.98 11.95
CA ASP A 352 18.39 5.57 13.14
C ASP A 352 19.05 6.77 13.86
N GLU A 353 18.67 7.99 13.48
CA GLU A 353 19.15 9.26 14.03
C GLU A 353 17.95 10.19 14.33
N PRO A 354 18.05 11.10 15.32
CA PRO A 354 16.97 12.03 15.63
C PRO A 354 16.75 13.00 14.47
N VAL A 355 15.49 13.36 14.21
CA VAL A 355 15.12 14.34 13.18
C VAL A 355 14.51 15.58 13.81
N SER A 356 14.80 16.74 13.21
CA SER A 356 14.11 18.00 13.49
C SER A 356 13.16 18.28 12.33
N VAL A 357 11.88 18.42 12.64
CA VAL A 357 10.83 18.74 11.66
C VAL A 357 10.18 20.06 12.02
N VAL A 358 9.60 20.74 11.04
CA VAL A 358 8.76 21.93 11.24
C VAL A 358 7.37 21.60 10.74
N LEU A 359 6.38 21.63 11.63
CA LEU A 359 4.96 21.48 11.29
C LEU A 359 4.24 22.78 11.64
N ASN A 360 3.67 23.47 10.64
CA ASN A 360 2.97 24.75 10.81
C ASN A 360 3.77 25.78 11.64
N GLY A 361 5.06 25.93 11.33
CA GLY A 361 5.98 26.82 12.02
C GLY A 361 6.49 26.32 13.39
N ARG A 362 5.95 25.21 13.92
CA ARG A 362 6.43 24.61 15.19
C ARG A 362 7.55 23.62 14.90
N ARG A 363 8.73 23.86 15.50
CA ARG A 363 9.84 22.91 15.48
C ARG A 363 9.59 21.77 16.46
N ILE A 364 9.75 20.54 16.00
CA ILE A 364 9.55 19.30 16.77
C ILE A 364 10.78 18.41 16.55
N ARG A 365 11.32 17.86 17.64
CA ARG A 365 12.38 16.85 17.58
C ARG A 365 11.76 15.47 17.82
N ILE A 366 12.08 14.51 16.96
CA ILE A 366 11.62 13.12 17.07
C ILE A 366 12.86 12.25 17.18
N GLU A 367 12.90 11.38 18.19
CA GLU A 367 14.02 10.48 18.42
C GLU A 367 14.10 9.38 17.34
N PRO A 368 15.24 8.67 17.20
CA PRO A 368 15.40 7.60 16.23
C PRO A 368 14.26 6.58 16.29
N ARG A 369 13.74 6.18 15.11
CA ARG A 369 12.69 5.15 14.99
C ARG A 369 11.43 5.41 15.82
N ASP A 370 11.19 6.67 16.20
CA ASP A 370 10.09 7.07 17.05
C ASP A 370 9.04 7.89 16.28
N TRP A 371 7.90 8.10 16.92
CA TRP A 371 6.79 8.88 16.39
C TRP A 371 6.25 9.86 17.42
N LEU A 372 5.64 10.95 16.94
CA LEU A 372 4.89 11.88 17.76
C LEU A 372 3.54 12.16 17.11
N TYR A 373 2.55 12.44 17.92
CA TYR A 373 1.20 12.75 17.45
C TYR A 373 0.49 13.74 18.38
N GLU A 374 -0.52 14.40 17.84
CA GLU A 374 -1.44 15.24 18.59
C GLU A 374 -2.87 14.93 18.15
N TRP A 375 -3.71 14.53 19.10
CA TRP A 375 -5.12 14.23 18.90
C TRP A 375 -5.99 15.40 19.37
N LYS A 376 -6.93 15.84 18.53
CA LYS A 376 -7.90 16.90 18.85
C LYS A 376 -9.27 16.38 19.24
#